data_AF-A0A059C708-F1
#
_entry.id   AF-A0A059C708-F1
#
_cell.length_a   1.000
_cell.length_b   1.000
_cell.length_c   1.000
_cell.angle_alpha   90.00
_cell.angle_beta   90.00
_cell.angle_gamma   90.00
#
_symmetry.space_group_name_H-M   'P 1'
#
loop_
_entity.id
_entity.type
_entity.pdbx_description
1 polymer ?
#
loop_
_entity_poly.entity_id
_entity_poly.type
_entity_poly.pdbx_seq_one_letter_code
_entity_poly.pdbx_strand_id
1 'polypeptide(L)'
;MHHLGHSDETKEMFQAQSHLYSLTSIFVSSMSLKCAVQLGIPDVINDHKRPITLLELASALRIHPSKTTCLHRLMRVLVHLHIFAETLAPKHEGGGEEVAY
;
A
#
# COMPACT_ATOMS: atom_id res chain seq x y z
N MET A 1 -36.66 -20.10 21.19
CA MET A 1 -36.24 -20.07 19.77
C MET A 1 -35.80 -18.67 19.28
N HIS A 2 -35.29 -17.77 20.15
CA HIS A 2 -34.89 -16.39 19.75
C HIS A 2 -33.39 -16.23 19.44
N HIS A 3 -32.56 -17.26 19.64
CA HIS A 3 -31.10 -17.17 19.53
C HIS A 3 -30.56 -17.46 18.12
N LEU A 4 -31.39 -18.05 17.23
CA LEU A 4 -30.98 -18.49 15.89
C LEU A 4 -31.16 -17.39 14.83
N GLY A 5 -32.20 -16.55 14.94
CA GLY A 5 -32.46 -15.45 13.99
C GLY A 5 -31.45 -14.30 14.06
N HIS A 6 -31.02 -13.93 15.27
CA HIS A 6 -30.03 -12.86 15.45
C HIS A 6 -28.64 -13.19 14.85
N SER A 7 -28.27 -14.48 14.86
CA SER A 7 -27.01 -14.93 14.27
C SER A 7 -27.03 -14.91 12.74
N ASP A 8 -28.20 -15.03 12.11
CA ASP A 8 -28.33 -15.05 10.66
C ASP A 8 -28.33 -13.63 10.08
N GLU A 9 -29.15 -12.75 10.67
CA GLU A 9 -29.15 -11.31 10.37
C GLU A 9 -27.76 -10.67 10.52
N THR A 10 -27.00 -11.07 11.56
CA THR A 10 -25.64 -10.57 11.77
C THR A 10 -24.68 -11.03 10.67
N LYS A 11 -24.82 -12.26 10.17
CA LYS A 11 -23.99 -12.78 9.06
C LYS A 11 -24.33 -12.08 7.75
N GLU A 12 -25.61 -11.90 7.46
CA GLU A 12 -26.06 -11.18 6.26
C GLU A 12 -25.55 -9.73 6.25
N MET A 13 -25.64 -9.03 7.39
CA MET A 13 -25.09 -7.68 7.53
C MET A 13 -23.57 -7.65 7.29
N PHE A 14 -22.82 -8.61 7.85
CA PHE A 14 -21.37 -8.68 7.64
C PHE A 14 -21.02 -8.95 6.17
N GLN A 15 -21.77 -9.82 5.49
CA GLN A 15 -21.59 -10.07 4.06
C GLN A 15 -21.90 -8.83 3.22
N ALA A 16 -22.98 -8.11 3.53
CA ALA A 16 -23.32 -6.87 2.85
C ALA A 16 -22.24 -5.80 3.04
N GLN A 17 -21.71 -5.65 4.26
CA GLN A 17 -20.58 -4.76 4.54
C GLN A 17 -19.32 -5.18 3.80
N SER A 18 -18.96 -6.47 3.82
CA SER A 18 -17.82 -7.00 3.08
C SER A 18 -17.92 -6.71 1.58
N HIS A 19 -19.12 -6.88 1.00
CA HIS A 19 -19.37 -6.56 -0.40
C HIS A 19 -19.17 -5.06 -0.69
N LEU A 20 -19.70 -4.17 0.16
CA LEU A 20 -19.48 -2.74 0.02
C LEU A 20 -18.00 -2.35 0.11
N TYR A 21 -17.26 -2.96 1.04
CA TYR A 21 -15.82 -2.76 1.18
C TYR A 21 -15.05 -3.25 -0.04
N SER A 22 -15.45 -4.38 -0.64
CA SER A 22 -14.86 -4.87 -1.90
C SER A 22 -15.03 -3.85 -3.03
N LEU A 23 -16.24 -3.30 -3.21
CA LEU A 23 -16.51 -2.28 -4.22
C LEU A 23 -15.69 -1.01 -3.99
N THR A 24 -15.56 -0.57 -2.73
CA THR A 24 -14.75 0.60 -2.37
C THR A 24 -13.26 0.34 -2.63
N SER A 25 -12.79 -0.89 -2.36
CA SER A 25 -11.41 -1.30 -2.60
C SER A 25 -11.03 -1.17 -4.08
N ILE A 26 -11.93 -1.52 -5.02
CA ILE A 26 -11.68 -1.36 -6.46
C ILE A 26 -11.31 0.08 -6.82
N PHE A 27 -12.05 1.07 -6.27
CA PHE A 27 -11.75 2.48 -6.50
C PHE A 27 -10.39 2.88 -5.90
N VAL A 28 -10.12 2.46 -4.66
CA VAL A 28 -8.84 2.72 -3.99
C VAL A 28 -7.68 2.14 -4.81
N SER A 29 -7.77 0.89 -5.25
CA SER A 29 -6.76 0.23 -6.08
C SER A 29 -6.48 1.01 -7.37
N SER A 30 -7.54 1.42 -8.07
CA SER A 30 -7.41 2.20 -9.31
C SER A 30 -6.75 3.56 -9.07
N MET A 31 -7.15 4.28 -8.02
CA MET A 31 -6.56 5.58 -7.71
C MET A 31 -5.12 5.48 -7.20
N SER A 32 -4.80 4.42 -6.45
CA SER A 32 -3.42 4.11 -6.06
C SER A 32 -2.54 3.82 -7.27
N LEU A 33 -3.01 3.00 -8.22
CA LEU A 33 -2.27 2.71 -9.44
C LEU A 33 -2.07 3.97 -10.30
N LYS A 34 -3.13 4.78 -10.47
CA LYS A 34 -3.05 6.07 -11.15
C LYS A 34 -2.01 6.98 -10.50
N CYS A 35 -2.02 7.08 -9.17
CA CYS A 35 -1.07 7.91 -8.44
C CYS A 35 0.38 7.41 -8.63
N ALA A 36 0.61 6.11 -8.60
CA ALA A 36 1.93 5.52 -8.83
C ALA A 36 2.50 5.90 -10.20
N VAL A 37 1.67 5.80 -11.25
CA VAL A 37 2.05 6.18 -12.62
C VAL A 37 2.29 7.68 -12.72
N GLN A 38 1.39 8.51 -12.18
CA GLN A 38 1.52 9.97 -12.25
C GLN A 38 2.75 10.51 -11.51
N LEU A 39 3.15 9.85 -10.42
CA LEU A 39 4.36 10.18 -9.69
C LEU A 39 5.63 9.64 -10.36
N GLY A 40 5.53 8.73 -11.33
CA GLY A 40 6.69 8.08 -11.93
C GLY A 40 7.40 7.08 -11.00
N ILE A 41 6.66 6.50 -10.05
CA ILE A 41 7.22 5.51 -9.09
C ILE A 41 7.88 4.32 -9.83
N PRO A 42 7.26 3.70 -10.86
CA PRO A 42 7.88 2.58 -11.56
C PRO A 42 9.22 2.95 -12.20
N ASP A 43 9.30 4.13 -12.82
CA ASP A 43 10.50 4.60 -13.49
C ASP A 43 11.63 4.85 -12.48
N VAL A 44 11.33 5.51 -11.36
CA VAL A 44 12.30 5.75 -10.28
C VAL A 44 12.86 4.45 -9.70
N ILE A 45 12.01 3.45 -9.45
CA ILE A 45 12.45 2.14 -8.95
C ILE A 45 13.32 1.43 -10.00
N ASN A 46 12.87 1.42 -11.26
CA ASN A 46 13.61 0.81 -12.36
C ASN A 46 14.96 1.46 -12.61
N ASP A 47 15.07 2.78 -12.48
CA ASP A 47 16.31 3.53 -12.65
C ASP A 47 17.28 3.33 -11.48
N HIS A 48 16.78 3.00 -10.29
CA HIS A 48 17.59 2.72 -9.11
C HIS A 48 18.38 1.39 -9.18
N LYS A 49 17.94 0.44 -10.01
CA LYS A 49 18.56 -0.88 -10.29
C LYS A 49 18.71 -1.84 -9.10
N ARG A 50 18.22 -1.47 -7.92
CA ARG A 50 18.17 -2.28 -6.69
C ARG A 50 16.91 -1.91 -5.89
N PRO A 51 16.55 -2.68 -4.85
CA PRO A 51 15.47 -2.26 -3.97
C PRO A 51 15.70 -0.86 -3.40
N ILE A 52 14.68 -0.02 -3.41
CA ILE A 52 14.74 1.38 -2.98
C ILE A 52 14.07 1.55 -1.61
N THR A 53 14.75 2.21 -0.69
CA THR A 53 14.15 2.53 0.61
C THR A 53 13.07 3.60 0.47
N LEU A 54 12.15 3.68 1.42
CA LEU A 54 11.12 4.72 1.42
C LEU A 54 11.72 6.14 1.37
N LEU A 55 12.84 6.37 2.06
CA LEU A 55 13.50 7.67 2.11
C LEU A 55 14.17 8.02 0.78
N GLU A 56 14.89 7.07 0.16
CA GLU A 56 15.47 7.25 -1.17
C GLU A 56 14.37 7.51 -2.21
N LEU A 57 13.27 6.77 -2.15
CA LEU A 57 12.13 6.96 -3.05
C LEU A 57 11.49 8.34 -2.87
N ALA A 58 11.25 8.76 -1.62
CA ALA A 58 10.72 10.10 -1.33
C ALA A 58 11.64 11.21 -1.83
N SER A 59 12.96 11.03 -1.69
CA SER A 59 13.98 11.96 -2.19
C SER A 59 13.97 12.05 -3.72
N ALA A 60 13.99 10.90 -4.40
CA ALA A 60 13.98 10.80 -5.86
C ALA A 60 12.70 11.41 -6.47
N LEU A 61 11.56 11.20 -5.83
CA LEU A 61 10.27 11.77 -6.22
C LEU A 61 10.07 13.22 -5.75
N ARG A 62 11.05 13.80 -5.04
CA ARG A 62 11.00 15.16 -4.47
C ARG A 62 9.76 15.40 -3.59
N ILE A 63 9.35 14.38 -2.83
CA ILE A 63 8.21 14.43 -1.92
C ILE A 63 8.57 15.24 -0.69
N HIS A 64 7.72 16.20 -0.33
CA HIS A 64 7.90 16.98 0.88
C HIS A 64 7.83 16.07 2.13
N PRO A 65 8.68 16.27 3.17
CA PRO A 65 8.70 15.42 4.36
C PRO A 65 7.34 15.21 5.04
N SER A 66 6.46 16.21 5.02
CA SER A 66 5.09 16.10 5.57
C SER A 66 4.18 15.12 4.82
N LYS A 67 4.59 14.66 3.62
CA LYS A 67 3.85 13.73 2.76
C LYS A 67 4.51 12.36 2.66
N THR A 68 5.65 12.13 3.30
CA THR A 68 6.34 10.83 3.28
C THR A 68 5.47 9.71 3.84
N THR A 69 4.66 9.99 4.87
CA THR A 69 3.68 9.02 5.40
C THR A 69 2.59 8.66 4.38
N CYS A 70 2.21 9.60 3.50
CA CYS A 70 1.26 9.33 2.42
C CYS A 70 1.88 8.42 1.35
N LEU A 71 3.15 8.68 0.98
CA LEU A 71 3.90 7.81 0.07
C LEU A 71 4.04 6.40 0.64
N HIS A 72 4.36 6.26 1.93
CA HIS A 72 4.45 4.96 2.60
C HIS A 72 3.14 4.18 2.52
N ARG A 73 2.00 4.84 2.81
CA ARG A 73 0.67 4.22 2.71
C ARG A 73 0.35 3.78 1.28
N LEU A 74 0.69 4.62 0.29
CA LEU A 74 0.53 4.29 -1.11
C LEU A 74 1.34 3.04 -1.49
N MET A 75 2.62 3.00 -1.14
CA MET A 75 3.48 1.85 -1.42
C MET A 75 2.96 0.57 -0.78
N ARG A 76 2.50 0.63 0.48
CA ARG A 76 1.86 -0.54 1.14
C ARG A 76 0.63 -1.05 0.40
N VAL A 77 -0.21 -0.17 -0.13
CA VAL A 77 -1.35 -0.58 -0.96
C VAL A 77 -0.86 -1.25 -2.24
N LEU A 78 0.14 -0.68 -2.91
CA LEU A 78 0.66 -1.23 -4.16
C LEU A 78 1.36 -2.58 -3.98
N VAL A 79 2.03 -2.79 -2.83
CA VAL A 79 2.57 -4.11 -2.45
C VAL A 79 1.46 -5.11 -2.17
N HIS A 80 0.41 -4.71 -1.46
CA HIS A 80 -0.76 -5.56 -1.22
C HIS A 80 -1.48 -5.95 -2.53
N LEU A 81 -1.46 -5.07 -3.53
CA LEU A 81 -1.97 -5.34 -4.87
C LEU A 81 -0.98 -6.14 -5.76
N HIS A 82 0.15 -6.58 -5.20
CA HIS A 82 1.21 -7.32 -5.89
C HIS A 82 1.83 -6.58 -7.10
N ILE A 83 1.78 -5.25 -7.10
CA ILE A 83 2.41 -4.41 -8.14
C ILE A 83 3.90 -4.21 -7.84
N PHE A 84 4.24 -4.08 -6.55
CA PHE A 84 5.62 -4.02 -6.07
C PHE A 84 5.84 -5.12 -5.02
N ALA A 85 7.10 -5.46 -4.79
CA ALA A 85 7.49 -6.32 -3.67
C ALA A 85 8.03 -5.45 -2.53
N GLU A 86 8.03 -5.99 -1.31
CA GLU A 86 8.81 -5.43 -0.21
C GLU A 86 9.97 -6.36 0.11
N THR A 87 11.10 -5.79 0.51
CA THR A 87 12.28 -6.52 0.99
C THR A 87 12.92 -5.79 2.16
N LEU A 88 13.75 -6.51 2.90
CA LEU A 88 14.58 -5.97 3.97
C LEU A 88 15.95 -5.62 3.38
N ALA A 89 16.31 -4.34 3.46
CA ALA A 89 17.60 -3.83 3.02
C ALA A 89 18.50 -3.53 4.22
N PRO A 90 19.81 -3.86 4.16
CA PRO A 90 20.75 -3.49 5.20
C PRO A 90 20.99 -1.97 5.18
N LYS A 91 20.91 -1.31 6.35
CA LYS A 91 21.28 0.10 6.45
C LYS A 91 22.79 0.29 6.27
N HIS A 92 23.16 1.40 5.64
CA HIS A 92 24.56 1.75 5.42
C HIS A 92 25.32 2.10 6.72
N GLU A 93 24.62 2.36 7.83
CA GLU A 93 25.24 2.82 9.09
C GLU A 93 24.76 2.05 10.33
N GLY A 94 25.15 0.78 10.47
CA GLY A 94 25.10 0.04 11.74
C GLY A 94 23.72 -0.17 12.39
N GLY A 95 22.64 0.25 11.74
CA GLY A 95 21.26 0.06 12.16
C GLY A 95 20.64 -1.17 11.49
N GLY A 96 19.64 -1.78 12.13
CA GLY A 96 18.93 -2.95 11.60
C GLY A 96 18.28 -2.74 10.22
N GLU A 97 17.68 -3.81 9.70
CA GLU A 97 17.08 -3.83 8.37
C GLU A 97 15.94 -2.79 8.21
N GLU A 98 15.82 -2.22 7.01
CA GLU A 98 14.72 -1.31 6.64
C GLU A 98 13.94 -1.80 5.43
N VAL A 99 12.66 -1.45 5.38
CA VAL A 99 11.77 -1.82 4.27
C VAL A 99 12.15 -1.06 3.00
N ALA A 100 12.34 -1.81 1.93
CA ALA A 100 12.62 -1.33 0.58
C ALA A 100 11.67 -1.98 -0.44
N TYR A 101 11.54 -1.36 -1.62
CA TYR A 101 10.62 -1.73 -2.71
C TYR A 101 11.35 -2.02 -4.02
#